data_AF-A0A2D6MC37-F1
#
_entry.id   AF-A0A2D6MC37-F1
#
_cell.length_a   1.000
_cell.length_b   1.000
_cell.length_c   1.000
_cell.angle_alpha   90.00
_cell.angle_beta   90.00
_cell.angle_gamma   90.00
#
_symmetry.space_group_name_H-M   'P 1'
#
loop_
_entity.id
_entity.type
_entity.pdbx_description
1 polymer ?
#
loop_
_entity_poly.entity_id
_entity_poly.type
_entity_poly.pdbx_seq_one_letter_code
_entity_poly.pdbx_strand_id
1 'polypeptide(L)'
;MKEFFDAALFSTAASAIDLYGNMIREGIKYDIFDGKEVFKARVLTDPMKLDNKNASAFFSSDTIKLLAGMGSADGGQKFIFKGRIDELISPHVFLPDPCSEAYADDEEKVAQLISMHTTFIAPDSTAQFPVKIGDLVNVRLMDNIFSYNLQCGEYVGLVNESTAAQNNEKNQACQNLSDLFASTKFSFTSLGNISFFATSAEGAPLQSWSSSDGYVLITPKEGVIGTPTIENFINQFRRQIPATQIPEIIITSGHRTASAQAGALVTKRSANGCNSAISSIPAASHPCYPIYKLYGNKTLIMEVLNVPNTKEAMTAVYERQMSQGNYSSGHMSGRGLDLRTTGMLDSTQRQLVMSAARSIGAKANYETDPPHIHIGIPKSFNPASATPSVTATSTAVPDPGVEPEDVG
;
A
#
# COMPACT_ATOMS: atom_id res chain seq x y z
N MET A 1 -15.62 52.97 12.91
CA MET A 1 -16.71 51.99 12.93
C MET A 1 -17.72 52.42 11.86
N LYS A 2 -17.58 51.88 10.65
CA LYS A 2 -18.48 52.08 9.50
C LYS A 2 -18.27 50.91 8.53
N GLU A 3 -19.36 50.17 8.33
CA GLU A 3 -19.76 49.43 7.13
C GLU A 3 -18.68 48.66 6.34
N PHE A 4 -18.53 47.36 6.65
CA PHE A 4 -17.85 46.38 5.77
C PHE A 4 -18.62 45.05 5.64
N PHE A 5 -19.91 45.04 5.98
CA PHE A 5 -20.73 43.85 5.83
C PHE A 5 -21.78 44.09 4.75
N ASP A 6 -21.45 43.75 3.51
CA ASP A 6 -22.43 43.69 2.44
C ASP A 6 -23.14 42.34 2.48
N ALA A 7 -24.28 42.30 3.16
CA ALA A 7 -25.12 41.11 3.28
C ALA A 7 -25.62 40.59 1.91
N ALA A 8 -25.55 41.39 0.84
CA ALA A 8 -25.95 40.96 -0.49
C ALA A 8 -24.99 39.95 -1.12
N LEU A 9 -23.74 39.84 -0.64
CA LEU A 9 -22.75 38.87 -1.17
C LEU A 9 -22.99 37.42 -0.74
N PHE A 10 -23.90 37.17 0.21
CA PHE A 10 -24.12 35.84 0.81
C PHE A 10 -25.51 35.27 0.51
N SER A 11 -26.01 35.48 -0.70
CA SER A 11 -27.36 35.05 -1.07
C SER A 11 -27.49 33.55 -1.40
N THR A 12 -26.42 32.74 -1.28
CA THR A 12 -26.46 31.29 -1.57
C THR A 12 -26.06 30.43 -0.38
N ALA A 13 -26.66 29.24 -0.28
CA ALA A 13 -26.37 28.29 0.79
C ALA A 13 -24.90 27.85 0.83
N ALA A 14 -24.23 27.75 -0.32
CA ALA A 14 -22.82 27.39 -0.40
C ALA A 14 -21.91 28.48 0.18
N SER A 15 -22.16 29.75 -0.16
CA SER A 15 -21.42 30.89 0.41
C SER A 15 -21.64 31.07 1.90
N ALA A 16 -22.83 30.70 2.41
CA ALA A 16 -23.13 30.74 3.84
C ALA A 16 -22.36 29.66 4.63
N ILE A 17 -22.19 28.46 4.06
CA ILE A 17 -21.39 27.38 4.66
C ILE A 17 -19.91 27.74 4.68
N ASP A 18 -19.40 28.34 3.60
CA ASP A 18 -17.99 28.74 3.52
C ASP A 18 -17.67 29.88 4.49
N LEU A 19 -18.60 30.84 4.64
CA LEU A 19 -18.51 31.87 5.67
C LEU A 19 -18.52 31.27 7.08
N TYR A 20 -19.36 30.27 7.36
CA TYR A 20 -19.37 29.58 8.66
C TYR A 20 -18.05 28.85 8.93
N GLY A 21 -17.50 28.14 7.94
CA GLY A 21 -16.20 27.46 8.06
C GLY A 21 -15.03 28.43 8.22
N ASN A 22 -15.08 29.60 7.58
CA ASN A 22 -14.06 30.63 7.71
C ASN A 22 -14.22 31.42 9.01
N MET A 23 -15.44 31.65 9.50
CA MET A 23 -15.69 32.32 10.78
C MET A 23 -15.28 31.46 11.98
N ILE A 24 -15.43 30.13 11.91
CA ILE A 24 -14.84 29.21 12.90
C ILE A 24 -13.31 29.24 12.84
N ARG A 25 -12.72 29.19 11.64
CA ARG A 25 -11.25 29.18 11.49
C ARG A 25 -10.59 30.51 11.87
N GLU A 26 -11.21 31.64 11.52
CA GLU A 26 -10.73 32.99 11.87
C GLU A 26 -11.06 33.37 13.32
N GLY A 27 -12.19 32.88 13.85
CA GLY A 27 -12.62 33.13 15.23
C GLY A 27 -11.78 32.38 16.28
N ILE A 28 -11.10 31.30 15.89
CA ILE A 28 -10.17 30.52 16.74
C ILE A 28 -8.72 30.92 16.41
N LYS A 29 -8.44 32.22 16.23
CA LYS A 29 -7.06 32.77 16.35
C LYS A 29 -6.61 32.92 17.81
N TYR A 30 -7.28 32.21 18.74
CA TYR A 30 -6.77 31.98 20.08
C TYR A 30 -6.09 30.62 20.04
N ASP A 31 -4.77 30.62 20.00
CA ASP A 31 -4.02 29.39 20.23
C ASP A 31 -4.28 28.98 21.68
N ILE A 32 -5.30 28.15 21.89
CA ILE A 32 -5.70 27.59 23.20
C ILE A 32 -4.57 26.78 23.85
N PHE A 33 -3.49 26.52 23.12
CA PHE A 33 -2.32 25.78 23.54
C PHE A 33 -1.07 26.66 23.66
N ASP A 34 -1.19 27.99 23.48
CA ASP A 34 -0.07 28.94 23.57
C ASP A 34 0.57 28.88 24.97
N GLY A 35 1.88 28.73 25.00
CA GLY A 35 2.68 28.60 26.23
C GLY A 35 2.59 27.24 26.95
N LYS A 36 1.82 26.27 26.46
CA LYS A 36 1.77 24.92 27.04
C LYS A 36 2.50 23.90 26.17
N GLU A 37 3.75 23.63 26.52
CA GLU A 37 4.58 22.67 25.79
C GLU A 37 4.38 21.22 26.24
N VAL A 38 3.95 20.99 27.49
CA VAL A 38 3.88 19.66 28.09
C VAL A 38 2.44 19.27 28.40
N PHE A 39 2.03 18.12 27.88
CA PHE A 39 0.69 17.55 28.00
C PHE A 39 0.74 16.21 28.73
N LYS A 40 -0.35 15.84 29.40
CA LYS A 40 -0.54 14.48 29.90
C LYS A 40 -1.11 13.60 28.80
N ALA A 41 -0.43 12.51 28.49
CA ALA A 41 -0.89 11.48 27.56
C ALA A 41 -0.97 10.11 28.23
N ARG A 42 -1.98 9.35 27.85
CA ARG A 42 -2.14 7.95 28.20
C ARG A 42 -1.49 7.07 27.16
N VAL A 43 -0.73 6.08 27.60
CA VAL A 43 -0.02 5.14 26.71
C VAL A 43 -1.03 4.12 26.17
N LEU A 44 -1.04 3.94 24.85
CA LEU A 44 -1.99 3.06 24.15
C LEU A 44 -1.36 1.76 23.67
N THR A 45 -0.06 1.77 23.34
CA THR A 45 0.69 0.60 22.89
C THR A 45 1.89 0.36 23.78
N ASP A 46 2.36 -0.88 23.84
CA ASP A 46 3.61 -1.19 24.50
C ASP A 46 4.76 -0.40 23.84
N PRO A 47 5.68 0.19 24.62
CA PRO A 47 6.82 0.89 24.06
C PRO A 47 7.74 -0.04 23.27
N MET A 48 7.93 0.28 22.01
CA MET A 48 8.80 -0.46 21.11
C MET A 48 10.17 0.20 21.03
N LYS A 49 11.24 -0.60 21.11
CA LYS A 49 12.59 -0.10 20.86
C LYS A 49 12.71 0.40 19.42
N LEU A 50 13.09 1.65 19.27
CA LEU A 50 13.38 2.27 17.98
C LEU A 50 14.85 2.04 17.65
N ASP A 51 15.10 1.11 16.73
CA ASP A 51 16.42 0.93 16.15
C ASP A 51 16.52 1.62 14.78
N ASN A 52 17.75 1.74 14.26
CA ASN A 52 18.00 2.39 12.98
C ASN A 52 17.32 1.70 11.80
N LYS A 53 16.98 0.41 11.92
CA LYS A 53 16.36 -0.36 10.85
C LYS A 53 14.87 -0.04 10.75
N ASN A 54 14.19 -0.01 11.88
CA ASN A 54 12.74 0.07 11.94
C ASN A 54 12.22 1.50 11.85
N ALA A 55 13.03 2.52 12.17
CA ALA A 55 12.50 3.89 12.16
C ALA A 55 12.14 4.42 10.78
N SER A 56 12.73 3.87 9.72
CA SER A 56 12.32 4.17 8.35
C SER A 56 10.86 3.77 8.07
N ALA A 57 10.33 2.78 8.80
CA ALA A 57 8.94 2.36 8.71
C ALA A 57 7.98 3.29 9.48
N PHE A 58 8.46 3.96 10.53
CA PHE A 58 7.64 4.86 11.35
C PHE A 58 7.69 6.31 10.88
N PHE A 59 8.79 6.71 10.24
CA PHE A 59 9.06 8.09 9.87
C PHE A 59 9.45 8.18 8.40
N SER A 60 8.49 8.58 7.57
CA SER A 60 8.73 8.87 6.14
C SER A 60 9.51 10.18 5.95
N SER A 61 9.45 11.09 6.93
CA SER A 61 10.15 12.37 6.90
C SER A 61 11.53 12.28 7.55
N ASP A 62 12.55 12.72 6.82
CA ASP A 62 13.92 12.82 7.33
C ASP A 62 14.04 13.82 8.49
N THR A 63 13.12 14.78 8.60
CA THR A 63 13.02 15.69 9.74
C THR A 63 12.66 14.93 11.01
N ILE A 64 11.75 13.96 10.93
CA ILE A 64 11.34 13.18 12.10
C ILE A 64 12.41 12.15 12.46
N LYS A 65 13.14 11.58 11.49
CA LYS A 65 14.33 10.75 11.78
C LYS A 65 15.44 11.55 12.48
N LEU A 66 15.65 12.79 12.05
CA LEU A 66 16.62 13.70 12.66
C LEU A 66 16.22 14.06 14.09
N LEU A 67 14.93 14.34 14.33
CA LEU A 67 14.37 14.62 15.66
C LEU A 67 14.36 13.38 16.58
N ALA A 68 14.15 12.20 16.00
CA ALA A 68 14.41 10.93 16.66
C ALA A 68 15.92 10.74 16.96
N GLY A 69 16.80 11.70 16.69
CA GLY A 69 18.23 11.68 17.00
C GLY A 69 18.98 10.54 16.34
N MET A 70 18.43 9.98 15.26
CA MET A 70 18.94 8.78 14.62
C MET A 70 20.16 9.02 13.72
N GLY A 71 20.60 10.27 13.60
CA GLY A 71 21.85 10.66 12.95
C GLY A 71 22.98 11.02 13.92
N SER A 72 22.72 11.06 15.23
CA SER A 72 23.74 11.41 16.24
C SER A 72 24.53 10.17 16.66
N ALA A 73 25.86 10.32 16.81
CA ALA A 73 26.77 9.24 17.20
C ALA A 73 26.57 8.74 18.65
N ASP A 74 25.76 9.42 19.45
CA ASP A 74 25.34 8.96 20.77
C ASP A 74 24.29 7.86 20.62
N GLY A 75 24.75 6.60 20.67
CA GLY A 75 23.99 5.37 20.43
C GLY A 75 23.01 4.98 21.54
N GLY A 76 22.24 5.93 22.05
CA GLY A 76 21.24 5.69 23.08
C GLY A 76 20.02 4.90 22.57
N GLN A 77 19.45 4.04 23.42
CA GLN A 77 18.24 3.29 23.07
C GLN A 77 17.01 4.18 23.15
N LYS A 78 16.30 4.34 22.03
CA LYS A 78 15.05 5.12 21.98
C LYS A 78 13.86 4.19 21.98
N PHE A 79 12.74 4.68 22.50
CA PHE A 79 11.49 3.94 22.51
C PHE A 79 10.40 4.77 21.84
N ILE A 80 9.48 4.11 21.13
CA ILE A 80 8.29 4.72 20.56
C ILE A 80 7.04 4.06 21.10
N PHE A 81 6.00 4.85 21.30
CA PHE A 81 4.67 4.34 21.66
C PHE A 81 3.59 5.27 21.11
N LYS A 82 2.38 4.73 20.92
CA LYS A 82 1.19 5.53 20.65
C LYS A 82 0.60 6.04 21.95
N GLY A 83 0.24 7.31 21.99
CA GLY A 83 -0.34 7.92 23.17
C GLY A 83 -1.53 8.82 22.87
N ARG A 84 -2.52 8.79 23.75
CA ARG A 84 -3.66 9.70 23.72
C ARG A 84 -3.48 10.81 24.74
N ILE A 85 -3.27 12.05 24.28
CA ILE A 85 -3.36 13.24 25.14
C ILE A 85 -4.73 13.26 25.85
N ASP A 86 -4.71 13.17 27.17
CA ASP A 86 -5.88 12.95 28.05
C ASP A 86 -6.05 14.17 28.96
N GLU A 87 -6.41 15.30 28.35
CA GLU A 87 -6.63 16.58 29.00
C GLU A 87 -7.93 17.22 28.53
N LEU A 88 -8.48 18.15 29.34
CA LEU A 88 -9.74 18.85 29.05
C LEU A 88 -9.74 19.53 27.67
N ILE A 89 -8.56 20.00 27.25
CA ILE A 89 -8.33 20.61 25.94
C ILE A 89 -7.30 19.72 25.24
N SER A 90 -7.77 18.62 24.65
CA SER A 90 -6.93 17.66 23.94
C SER A 90 -7.20 17.71 22.43
N PRO A 91 -6.17 17.64 21.57
CA PRO A 91 -6.37 17.47 20.13
C PRO A 91 -7.04 16.13 19.79
N HIS A 92 -7.05 15.17 20.71
CA HIS A 92 -7.72 13.88 20.57
C HIS A 92 -9.15 13.85 21.14
N VAL A 93 -9.75 15.02 21.46
CA VAL A 93 -11.13 15.08 21.97
C VAL A 93 -12.14 14.51 20.97
N PHE A 94 -11.83 14.57 19.67
CA PHE A 94 -12.68 14.04 18.60
C PHE A 94 -12.45 12.56 18.29
N LEU A 95 -11.38 11.97 18.82
CA LEU A 95 -11.10 10.55 18.68
C LEU A 95 -11.74 9.80 19.85
N PRO A 96 -12.50 8.70 19.61
CA PRO A 96 -12.97 7.86 20.69
C PRO A 96 -11.78 7.27 21.48
N ASP A 97 -11.98 6.98 22.77
CA ASP A 97 -10.94 6.31 23.57
C ASP A 97 -10.71 4.91 22.99
N PRO A 98 -9.51 4.59 22.46
CA PRO A 98 -9.26 3.24 22.04
C PRO A 98 -9.19 2.36 23.29
N CYS A 99 -9.95 1.28 23.25
CA CYS A 99 -9.77 0.17 24.19
C CYS A 99 -8.37 -0.41 24.05
N SER A 100 -7.85 -1.01 25.12
CA SER A 100 -6.63 -1.80 24.96
C SER A 100 -6.93 -2.99 24.03
N GLU A 101 -6.02 -3.26 23.10
CA GLU A 101 -6.15 -4.31 22.08
C GLU A 101 -6.53 -5.66 22.69
N ALA A 102 -6.01 -5.98 23.88
CA ALA A 102 -6.26 -7.24 24.60
C ALA A 102 -7.74 -7.52 24.96
N TYR A 103 -8.63 -6.52 24.88
CA TYR A 103 -10.04 -6.66 25.23
C TYR A 103 -10.98 -6.21 24.10
N ALA A 104 -10.47 -6.06 22.89
CA ALA A 104 -11.25 -5.67 21.73
C ALA A 104 -11.90 -6.88 21.05
N ASP A 105 -13.18 -6.78 20.69
CA ASP A 105 -13.86 -7.81 19.86
C ASP A 105 -13.33 -7.82 18.41
N ASP A 106 -12.78 -6.68 17.96
CA ASP A 106 -12.21 -6.48 16.62
C ASP A 106 -10.85 -5.77 16.76
N GLU A 107 -9.80 -6.59 16.93
CA GLU A 107 -8.42 -6.13 17.12
C GLU A 107 -7.95 -5.22 15.97
N GLU A 108 -8.38 -5.46 14.74
CA GLU A 108 -7.97 -4.69 13.56
C GLU A 108 -8.50 -3.25 13.63
N LYS A 109 -9.78 -3.06 13.97
CA LYS A 109 -10.37 -1.72 14.10
C LYS A 109 -9.77 -0.94 15.27
N VAL A 110 -9.44 -1.61 16.37
CA VAL A 110 -8.79 -0.96 17.50
C VAL A 110 -7.36 -0.55 17.15
N ALA A 111 -6.60 -1.40 16.45
CA ALA A 111 -5.29 -1.04 15.93
C ALA A 111 -5.37 0.17 14.98
N GLN A 112 -6.39 0.23 14.11
CA GLN A 112 -6.63 1.40 13.24
C GLN A 112 -6.92 2.67 14.05
N LEU A 113 -7.76 2.60 15.08
CA LEU A 113 -8.06 3.74 15.94
C LEU A 113 -6.81 4.20 16.74
N ILE A 114 -6.03 3.25 17.28
CA ILE A 114 -4.77 3.54 17.96
C ILE A 114 -3.77 4.21 17.01
N SER A 115 -3.74 3.80 15.73
CA SER A 115 -2.84 4.38 14.73
C SER A 115 -3.07 5.87 14.49
N MET A 116 -4.30 6.37 14.70
CA MET A 116 -4.67 7.78 14.56
C MET A 116 -4.17 8.68 15.69
N HIS A 117 -3.63 8.11 16.76
CA HIS A 117 -3.09 8.86 17.88
C HIS A 117 -1.63 9.23 17.66
N THR A 118 -1.14 10.23 18.40
CA THR A 118 0.23 10.73 18.33
C THR A 118 1.25 9.66 18.69
N THR A 119 2.34 9.60 17.92
CA THR A 119 3.52 8.76 18.23
C THR A 119 4.49 9.55 19.10
N PHE A 120 4.80 9.06 20.30
CA PHE A 120 5.76 9.69 21.19
C PHE A 120 7.09 8.95 21.15
N ILE A 121 8.18 9.72 21.20
CA ILE A 121 9.56 9.22 21.20
C ILE A 121 10.17 9.52 22.57
N ALA A 122 10.60 8.49 23.27
CA ALA A 122 11.34 8.63 24.51
C ALA A 122 12.85 8.68 24.26
N PRO A 123 13.53 9.75 24.67
CA PRO A 123 14.99 9.80 24.66
C PRO A 123 15.55 8.84 25.74
N ASP A 124 16.74 8.32 25.44
CA ASP A 124 17.44 7.27 26.18
C ASP A 124 17.71 7.61 27.65
N SER A 125 17.63 6.61 28.54
CA SER A 125 18.53 6.59 29.72
C SER A 125 18.66 5.26 30.47
N THR A 126 18.02 4.14 30.11
CA THR A 126 18.25 2.82 30.74
C THR A 126 17.76 1.66 29.85
N ALA A 127 18.28 0.44 30.06
CA ALA A 127 17.94 -0.76 29.28
C ALA A 127 16.44 -1.18 29.31
N GLN A 128 15.65 -0.59 30.22
CA GLN A 128 14.23 -0.82 30.41
C GLN A 128 13.49 0.52 30.46
N PHE A 129 12.60 0.73 29.49
CA PHE A 129 11.66 1.85 29.54
C PHE A 129 10.46 1.42 30.40
N PRO A 130 10.19 2.08 31.54
CA PRO A 130 9.30 1.56 32.58
C PRO A 130 7.80 1.74 32.28
N VAL A 131 7.47 2.36 31.15
CA VAL A 131 6.10 2.74 30.79
C VAL A 131 5.34 1.54 30.21
N LYS A 132 4.08 1.37 30.63
CA LYS A 132 3.17 0.32 30.16
C LYS A 132 1.88 0.92 29.60
N ILE A 133 1.14 0.11 28.83
CA ILE A 133 -0.21 0.47 28.36
C ILE A 133 -1.07 0.91 29.55
N GLY A 134 -1.74 2.05 29.38
CA GLY A 134 -2.62 2.65 30.39
C GLY A 134 -1.95 3.70 31.29
N ASP A 135 -0.62 3.73 31.38
CA ASP A 135 0.12 4.71 32.19
C ASP A 135 -0.12 6.14 31.70
N LEU A 136 -0.07 7.10 32.62
CA LEU A 136 -0.11 8.52 32.31
C LEU A 136 1.31 9.07 32.32
N VAL A 137 1.68 9.69 31.20
CA VAL A 137 3.00 10.26 30.95
C VAL A 137 2.89 11.72 30.56
N ASN A 138 3.90 12.51 30.91
CA ASN A 138 4.09 13.84 30.37
C ASN A 138 4.76 13.70 29.00
N VAL A 139 4.22 14.40 28.01
CA VAL A 139 4.72 14.43 26.63
C VAL A 139 4.78 15.86 26.13
N ARG A 140 5.73 16.15 25.26
CA ARG A 140 5.88 17.43 24.58
C ARG A 140 5.54 17.26 23.10
N LEU A 141 4.65 18.08 22.58
CA LEU A 141 4.40 18.12 21.14
C LEU A 141 5.46 18.99 20.46
N MET A 142 5.83 18.63 19.24
CA MET A 142 6.78 19.42 18.46
C MET A 142 6.07 20.60 17.79
N ASP A 143 6.77 21.71 17.62
CA ASP A 143 6.22 22.86 16.90
C ASP A 143 6.07 22.56 15.41
N ASN A 144 5.04 23.14 14.81
CA ASN A 144 4.78 23.22 13.38
C ASN A 144 4.55 24.70 13.01
N ILE A 145 4.56 25.02 11.72
CA ILE A 145 4.56 26.41 11.20
C ILE A 145 3.39 27.25 11.76
N PHE A 146 2.28 26.62 12.14
CA PHE A 146 1.07 27.30 12.63
C PHE A 146 0.44 26.68 13.90
N SER A 147 1.00 25.61 14.46
CA SER A 147 0.45 24.88 15.62
C SER A 147 1.43 23.80 16.11
N TYR A 148 1.01 22.88 16.98
CA TYR A 148 1.76 21.65 17.29
C TYR A 148 1.64 20.57 16.19
N ASN A 149 2.65 19.71 16.07
CA ASN A 149 2.66 18.49 15.27
C ASN A 149 1.98 17.35 16.05
N LEU A 150 0.82 16.92 15.58
CA LEU A 150 0.03 15.85 16.21
C LEU A 150 0.47 14.44 15.80
N GLN A 151 1.36 14.31 14.83
CA GLN A 151 1.86 13.01 14.38
C GLN A 151 2.97 12.50 15.28
N CYS A 152 3.82 13.41 15.80
CA CYS A 152 4.93 13.04 16.65
C CYS A 152 5.17 14.02 17.81
N GLY A 153 5.61 13.47 18.95
CA GLY A 153 6.05 14.22 20.12
C GLY A 153 7.18 13.53 20.87
N GLU A 154 7.67 14.17 21.91
CA GLU A 154 8.71 13.69 22.82
C GLU A 154 8.09 13.25 24.15
N TYR A 155 8.56 12.14 24.71
CA TYR A 155 8.22 11.76 26.08
C TYR A 155 9.10 12.52 27.08
N VAL A 156 8.46 13.12 28.09
CA VAL A 156 9.10 13.97 29.09
C VAL A 156 9.26 13.25 30.43
N GLY A 157 8.31 12.41 30.83
CA GLY A 157 8.39 11.68 32.09
C GLY A 157 7.12 10.94 32.49
N LEU A 158 7.22 10.00 33.43
CA LEU A 158 6.08 9.27 33.97
C LEU A 158 5.35 10.14 35.02
N VAL A 159 4.02 10.22 34.92
CA VAL A 159 3.18 10.93 35.90
C VAL A 159 2.67 9.96 36.95
N ASN A 160 2.01 8.88 36.52
CA ASN A 160 1.43 7.85 37.38
C ASN A 160 1.45 6.49 36.68
N GLU A 161 1.79 5.44 37.44
CA GLU A 161 1.61 4.05 37.02
C GLU A 161 0.12 3.69 37.04
N SER A 162 -0.35 3.05 35.98
CA SER A 162 -1.71 2.53 35.92
C SER A 162 -1.89 1.41 36.94
N THR A 163 -2.95 1.52 37.75
CA THR A 163 -3.32 0.45 38.67
C THR A 163 -4.24 -0.55 37.96
N ALA A 164 -4.16 -1.83 38.31
CA ALA A 164 -5.03 -2.87 37.73
C ALA A 164 -6.53 -2.54 37.87
N ALA A 165 -6.92 -1.78 38.90
CA ALA A 165 -8.29 -1.32 39.10
C ALA A 165 -8.74 -0.31 38.01
N GLN A 166 -7.88 0.63 37.60
CA GLN A 166 -8.19 1.59 36.55
C GLN A 166 -8.31 0.94 35.16
N ASN A 167 -7.61 -0.17 34.95
CA ASN A 167 -7.71 -0.94 33.72
C ASN A 167 -9.03 -1.73 33.66
N ASN A 168 -9.53 -2.24 34.80
CA ASN A 168 -10.77 -3.03 34.85
C ASN A 168 -12.05 -2.22 34.60
N GLU A 169 -12.16 -0.98 35.11
CA GLU A 169 -13.33 -0.12 34.86
C GLU A 169 -13.45 0.27 33.38
N LYS A 170 -12.33 0.40 32.66
CA LYS A 170 -12.32 0.71 31.22
C LYS A 170 -12.63 -0.50 30.35
N ASN A 171 -12.25 -1.71 30.77
CA ASN A 171 -12.56 -2.94 30.04
C ASN A 171 -14.08 -3.17 29.87
N GLN A 172 -14.91 -2.71 30.80
CA GLN A 172 -16.36 -2.79 30.67
C GLN A 172 -16.95 -1.75 29.70
N ALA A 173 -16.31 -0.60 29.53
CA ALA A 173 -16.72 0.41 28.54
C ALA A 173 -16.43 -0.04 27.09
N CYS A 174 -15.52 -1.01 26.92
CA CYS A 174 -15.02 -1.49 25.63
C CYS A 174 -15.99 -2.39 24.85
N GLN A 175 -16.88 -3.09 25.54
CA GLN A 175 -17.92 -3.89 24.89
C GLN A 175 -18.93 -3.03 24.12
N ASN A 176 -18.99 -1.72 24.40
CA ASN A 176 -19.87 -0.76 23.72
C ASN A 176 -19.18 0.00 22.56
N LEU A 177 -17.87 -0.20 22.32
CA LEU A 177 -17.18 0.42 21.18
C LEU A 177 -17.52 -0.27 19.86
N SER A 178 -17.81 -1.57 19.89
CA SER A 178 -18.31 -2.32 18.75
C SER A 178 -19.62 -1.70 18.22
N ASP A 179 -20.48 -1.18 19.10
CA ASP A 179 -21.72 -0.47 18.74
C ASP A 179 -21.45 0.89 18.07
N LEU A 180 -20.40 1.61 18.47
CA LEU A 180 -19.97 2.85 17.81
C LEU A 180 -19.54 2.60 16.35
N PHE A 181 -18.93 1.45 16.06
CA PHE A 181 -18.53 1.05 14.71
C PHE A 181 -19.60 0.28 13.93
N ALA A 182 -20.54 -0.37 14.61
CA ALA A 182 -21.69 -1.03 14.00
C ALA A 182 -22.77 -0.02 13.59
N SER A 183 -22.89 1.10 14.32
CA SER A 183 -23.69 2.22 13.88
C SER A 183 -22.97 2.96 12.74
N THR A 184 -23.64 3.15 11.61
CA THR A 184 -23.16 3.75 10.36
C THR A 184 -22.68 5.21 10.46
N LYS A 185 -22.45 5.73 11.67
CA LYS A 185 -22.12 7.13 11.97
C LYS A 185 -20.62 7.42 11.98
N PHE A 186 -19.76 6.41 12.14
CA PHE A 186 -18.31 6.55 12.00
C PHE A 186 -17.81 5.64 10.86
N SER A 187 -17.65 6.21 9.66
CA SER A 187 -17.04 5.50 8.54
C SER A 187 -15.59 5.95 8.36
N PHE A 188 -14.64 5.06 8.62
CA PHE A 188 -13.20 5.26 8.34
C PHE A 188 -12.91 5.48 6.85
N THR A 189 -13.88 5.24 5.96
CA THR A 189 -13.78 5.62 4.55
C THR A 189 -13.62 7.13 4.35
N SER A 190 -13.97 7.96 5.34
CA SER A 190 -13.88 9.44 5.23
C SER A 190 -12.49 10.01 5.55
N LEU A 191 -11.55 9.23 6.09
CA LEU A 191 -10.19 9.67 6.44
C LEU A 191 -9.11 9.26 5.42
N GLY A 192 -9.52 8.76 4.25
CA GLY A 192 -8.60 8.29 3.23
C GLY A 192 -7.97 6.95 3.62
N ASN A 193 -7.70 6.10 2.62
CA ASN A 193 -7.05 4.81 2.82
C ASN A 193 -5.58 5.00 3.22
N ILE A 194 -5.35 5.43 4.45
CA ILE A 194 -4.08 5.31 5.11
C ILE A 194 -4.03 3.87 5.67
N SER A 195 -3.94 2.88 4.77
CA SER A 195 -3.00 1.77 5.00
C SER A 195 -1.69 2.51 5.08
N PHE A 196 -1.16 2.80 6.29
CA PHE A 196 -0.67 4.19 6.42
C PHE A 196 0.42 4.56 5.38
N PHE A 197 1.13 3.57 4.80
CA PHE A 197 1.49 3.59 3.37
C PHE A 197 1.37 2.22 2.64
N ALA A 198 0.18 1.90 2.14
CA ALA A 198 -0.03 1.04 0.96
C ALA A 198 -1.41 1.30 0.33
N THR A 199 -1.76 2.57 0.10
CA THR A 199 -2.49 2.92 -1.13
C THR A 199 -1.68 3.86 -2.01
N SER A 200 -0.38 3.57 -2.17
CA SER A 200 0.16 3.75 -3.51
C SER A 200 -0.43 2.61 -4.36
N ALA A 201 -1.68 2.79 -4.80
CA ALA A 201 -2.22 1.98 -5.90
C ALA A 201 -1.29 2.07 -7.13
N GLU A 202 -0.49 3.13 -7.17
CA GLU A 202 0.71 3.28 -7.98
C GLU A 202 1.86 2.54 -7.27
N GLY A 203 2.24 1.35 -7.77
CA GLY A 203 3.27 0.54 -7.14
C GLY A 203 4.63 1.24 -6.97
N ALA A 204 5.54 0.60 -6.24
CA ALA A 204 6.93 1.06 -6.09
C ALA A 204 7.85 0.39 -7.13
N PRO A 205 9.01 1.00 -7.48
CA PRO A 205 10.03 0.30 -8.25
C PRO A 205 10.40 -1.02 -7.59
N LEU A 206 10.29 -2.12 -8.35
CA LEU A 206 10.66 -3.45 -7.86
C LEU A 206 12.15 -3.49 -7.53
N GLN A 207 12.47 -4.13 -6.41
CA GLN A 207 13.85 -4.40 -6.01
C GLN A 207 14.33 -5.74 -6.60
N SER A 208 15.63 -5.96 -6.68
CA SER A 208 16.17 -7.28 -7.06
C SER A 208 16.15 -8.27 -5.90
N TRP A 209 16.02 -9.57 -6.19
CA TRP A 209 16.11 -10.65 -5.22
C TRP A 209 17.39 -11.48 -5.45
N SER A 210 18.31 -11.47 -4.48
CA SER A 210 19.62 -12.13 -4.60
C SER A 210 19.54 -13.65 -4.77
N SER A 211 20.57 -14.28 -5.34
CA SER A 211 20.67 -15.75 -5.44
C SER A 211 21.34 -16.42 -4.23
N SER A 212 21.63 -15.67 -3.17
CA SER A 212 22.44 -16.13 -2.03
C SER A 212 21.81 -17.25 -1.21
N ASP A 213 20.52 -17.50 -1.38
CA ASP A 213 19.76 -18.59 -0.74
C ASP A 213 19.58 -19.83 -1.64
N GLY A 214 20.30 -19.89 -2.78
CA GLY A 214 20.28 -21.02 -3.70
C GLY A 214 19.11 -21.02 -4.69
N TYR A 215 18.26 -20.00 -4.66
CA TYR A 215 17.16 -19.81 -5.61
C TYR A 215 17.54 -18.85 -6.75
N VAL A 216 16.78 -18.91 -7.84
CA VAL A 216 16.99 -18.06 -9.02
C VAL A 216 17.06 -16.57 -8.66
N LEU A 217 18.06 -15.86 -9.19
CA LEU A 217 18.16 -14.40 -9.11
C LEU A 217 17.00 -13.79 -9.89
N ILE A 218 16.27 -12.85 -9.28
CA ILE A 218 15.23 -12.09 -9.97
C ILE A 218 15.66 -10.63 -10.06
N THR A 219 15.82 -10.12 -11.29
CA THR A 219 16.27 -8.75 -11.54
C THR A 219 15.20 -7.97 -12.34
N PRO A 220 14.47 -7.03 -11.73
CA PRO A 220 13.60 -6.16 -12.49
C PRO A 220 14.41 -5.20 -13.36
N LYS A 221 13.93 -4.92 -14.57
CA LYS A 221 14.44 -3.80 -15.37
C LYS A 221 14.16 -2.48 -14.66
N GLU A 222 15.01 -1.50 -14.91
CA GLU A 222 14.82 -0.13 -14.42
C GLU A 222 13.42 0.39 -14.79
N GLY A 223 12.75 1.02 -13.81
CA GLY A 223 11.40 1.55 -13.97
C GLY A 223 10.27 0.51 -13.92
N VAL A 224 10.57 -0.79 -13.75
CA VAL A 224 9.53 -1.79 -13.49
C VAL A 224 8.95 -1.59 -12.10
N ILE A 225 7.66 -1.36 -12.05
CA ILE A 225 6.91 -1.12 -10.82
C ILE A 225 6.19 -2.40 -10.36
N GLY A 226 6.07 -2.62 -9.06
CA GLY A 226 5.30 -3.73 -8.48
C GLY A 226 4.38 -3.28 -7.36
N THR A 227 3.33 -4.07 -7.17
CA THR A 227 2.45 -3.98 -5.99
C THR A 227 2.93 -4.97 -4.92
N PRO A 228 2.46 -4.83 -3.66
CA PRO A 228 2.71 -5.83 -2.63
C PRO A 228 2.28 -7.25 -3.04
N THR A 229 1.24 -7.39 -3.86
CA THR A 229 0.84 -8.70 -4.42
C THR A 229 1.91 -9.27 -5.34
N ILE A 230 2.48 -8.45 -6.22
CA ILE A 230 3.55 -8.87 -7.14
C ILE A 230 4.81 -9.26 -6.35
N GLU A 231 5.21 -8.45 -5.37
CA GLU A 231 6.41 -8.71 -4.55
C GLU A 231 6.29 -10.02 -3.77
N ASN A 232 5.14 -10.23 -3.10
CA ASN A 232 4.87 -11.46 -2.38
C ASN A 232 4.84 -12.67 -3.32
N PHE A 233 4.25 -12.52 -4.51
CA PHE A 233 4.25 -13.56 -5.52
C PHE A 233 5.66 -13.91 -5.98
N ILE A 234 6.50 -12.92 -6.31
CA ILE A 234 7.88 -13.14 -6.77
C ILE A 234 8.68 -13.89 -5.70
N ASN A 235 8.52 -13.52 -4.43
CA ASN A 235 9.19 -14.19 -3.32
C ASN A 235 8.80 -15.68 -3.21
N GLN A 236 7.53 -16.05 -3.39
CA GLN A 236 7.11 -17.45 -3.42
C GLN A 236 7.59 -18.17 -4.69
N PHE A 237 7.45 -17.49 -5.83
CA PHE A 237 7.76 -18.00 -7.16
C PHE A 237 9.23 -18.39 -7.30
N ARG A 238 10.17 -17.51 -6.94
CA ARG A 238 11.61 -17.78 -7.08
C ARG A 238 12.07 -19.02 -6.32
N ARG A 239 11.42 -19.33 -5.18
CA ARG A 239 11.76 -20.50 -4.34
C ARG A 239 11.42 -21.83 -5.01
N GLN A 240 10.62 -21.80 -6.08
CA GLN A 240 10.30 -22.97 -6.88
C GLN A 240 11.39 -23.30 -7.91
N ILE A 241 12.41 -22.45 -8.07
CA ILE A 241 13.41 -22.55 -9.14
C ILE A 241 14.82 -22.48 -8.53
N PRO A 242 15.58 -23.59 -8.52
CA PRO A 242 16.97 -23.60 -8.11
C PRO A 242 17.86 -22.75 -9.03
N ALA A 243 18.80 -22.00 -8.44
CA ALA A 243 19.76 -21.17 -9.19
C ALA A 243 20.65 -21.99 -10.15
N THR A 244 20.82 -23.29 -9.89
CA THR A 244 21.58 -24.21 -10.74
C THR A 244 20.88 -24.55 -12.05
N GLN A 245 19.55 -24.43 -12.10
CA GLN A 245 18.76 -24.69 -13.31
C GLN A 245 18.57 -23.42 -14.14
N ILE A 246 18.34 -22.29 -13.47
CA ILE A 246 18.22 -20.97 -14.08
C ILE A 246 18.97 -19.97 -13.19
N PRO A 247 20.06 -19.36 -13.68
CA PRO A 247 20.85 -18.44 -12.86
C PRO A 247 20.11 -17.13 -12.59
N GLU A 248 19.40 -16.58 -13.59
CA GLU A 248 18.73 -15.29 -13.50
C GLU A 248 17.44 -15.22 -14.35
N ILE A 249 16.42 -14.56 -13.80
CA ILE A 249 15.22 -14.13 -14.50
C ILE A 249 15.09 -12.61 -14.39
N ILE A 250 14.88 -11.97 -15.54
CA ILE A 250 14.63 -10.54 -15.67
C ILE A 250 13.13 -10.28 -15.68
N ILE A 251 12.63 -9.43 -14.78
CA ILE A 251 11.27 -8.91 -14.88
C ILE A 251 11.29 -7.71 -15.82
N THR A 252 10.54 -7.81 -16.91
CA THR A 252 10.44 -6.75 -17.93
C THR A 252 9.21 -5.89 -17.81
N SER A 253 8.20 -6.36 -17.08
CA SER A 253 7.02 -5.56 -16.74
C SER A 253 6.34 -6.11 -15.50
N GLY A 254 5.83 -5.21 -14.64
CA GLY A 254 5.04 -5.52 -13.46
C GLY A 254 3.71 -4.78 -13.51
N HIS A 255 3.38 -4.02 -12.47
CA HIS A 255 2.22 -3.15 -12.46
C HIS A 255 2.35 -2.04 -13.52
N ARG A 256 1.24 -1.72 -14.20
CA ARG A 256 1.17 -0.65 -15.20
C ARG A 256 0.06 0.33 -14.86
N THR A 257 0.39 1.62 -14.90
CA THR A 257 -0.60 2.70 -14.95
C THR A 257 -1.38 2.66 -16.26
N ALA A 258 -2.50 3.38 -16.34
CA ALA A 258 -3.28 3.54 -17.58
C ALA A 258 -2.39 4.01 -18.75
N SER A 259 -1.55 5.01 -18.51
CA SER A 259 -0.62 5.57 -19.50
C SER A 259 0.42 4.57 -19.98
N ALA A 260 1.00 3.78 -19.06
CA ALA A 260 1.95 2.73 -19.41
C ALA A 260 1.29 1.61 -20.21
N GLN A 261 0.08 1.18 -19.83
CA GLN A 261 -0.68 0.17 -20.56
C GLN A 261 -1.11 0.67 -21.95
N ALA A 262 -1.54 1.93 -22.07
CA ALA A 262 -1.82 2.57 -23.35
C ALA A 262 -0.59 2.57 -24.27
N GLY A 263 0.57 2.96 -23.75
CA GLY A 263 1.83 2.92 -24.51
C GLY A 263 2.16 1.52 -25.02
N ALA A 264 2.02 0.50 -24.17
CA ALA A 264 2.23 -0.90 -24.57
C ALA A 264 1.25 -1.35 -25.67
N LEU A 265 -0.03 -0.98 -25.55
CA LEU A 265 -1.04 -1.34 -26.53
C LEU A 265 -0.88 -0.59 -27.87
N VAL A 266 -0.48 0.69 -27.86
CA VAL A 266 -0.18 1.44 -29.09
C VAL A 266 0.93 0.75 -29.88
N THR A 267 2.01 0.33 -29.21
CA THR A 267 3.10 -0.43 -29.84
C THR A 267 2.58 -1.73 -30.44
N LYS A 268 1.75 -2.49 -29.69
CA LYS A 268 1.19 -3.76 -30.16
C LYS A 268 0.22 -3.57 -31.34
N ARG A 269 -0.63 -2.55 -31.31
CA ARG A 269 -1.52 -2.18 -32.42
C ARG A 269 -0.74 -1.82 -33.68
N SER A 270 0.32 -1.02 -33.52
CA SER A 270 1.17 -0.62 -34.64
C SER A 270 1.88 -1.81 -35.28
N ALA A 271 2.44 -2.72 -34.46
CA ALA A 271 3.08 -3.94 -34.92
C ALA A 271 2.12 -4.88 -35.68
N ASN A 272 0.85 -4.94 -35.28
CA ASN A 272 -0.18 -5.76 -35.93
C ASN A 272 -0.88 -5.07 -37.11
N GLY A 273 -0.56 -3.81 -37.43
CA GLY A 273 -1.28 -3.02 -38.44
C GLY A 273 -2.69 -2.55 -38.01
N CYS A 274 -3.04 -2.67 -36.72
CA CYS A 274 -4.30 -2.23 -36.12
C CYS A 274 -4.30 -0.72 -35.82
N ASN A 275 -4.07 0.12 -36.84
CA ASN A 275 -3.84 1.56 -36.64
C ASN A 275 -5.10 2.43 -36.56
N SER A 276 -6.25 1.90 -36.99
CA SER A 276 -7.52 2.63 -37.01
C SER A 276 -8.45 2.19 -35.88
N ALA A 277 -9.25 3.11 -35.35
CA ALA A 277 -10.32 2.78 -34.40
C ALA A 277 -11.35 1.85 -35.05
N ILE A 278 -11.91 0.93 -34.27
CA ILE A 278 -12.96 0.00 -34.72
C ILE A 278 -14.16 0.01 -33.77
N SER A 279 -15.37 0.08 -34.34
CA SER A 279 -16.62 0.17 -33.57
C SER A 279 -17.35 -1.16 -33.42
N SER A 280 -16.82 -2.25 -33.99
CA SER A 280 -17.41 -3.59 -33.96
C SER A 280 -16.35 -4.65 -33.74
N ILE A 281 -16.77 -5.84 -33.29
CA ILE A 281 -15.89 -7.00 -33.12
C ILE A 281 -15.15 -7.26 -34.44
N PRO A 282 -13.79 -7.29 -34.44
CA PRO A 282 -13.03 -7.51 -35.65
C PRO A 282 -13.24 -8.95 -36.17
N ALA A 283 -13.35 -9.12 -37.49
CA ALA A 283 -13.30 -10.44 -38.13
C ALA A 283 -11.91 -11.07 -37.97
N ALA A 284 -11.79 -12.41 -38.09
CA ALA A 284 -10.51 -13.11 -37.91
C ALA A 284 -9.37 -12.61 -38.83
N SER A 285 -9.70 -12.13 -40.02
CA SER A 285 -8.75 -11.55 -40.98
C SER A 285 -8.39 -10.08 -40.71
N HIS A 286 -9.02 -9.43 -39.73
CA HIS A 286 -8.81 -8.02 -39.44
C HIS A 286 -7.52 -7.81 -38.61
N PRO A 287 -6.69 -6.78 -38.88
CA PRO A 287 -5.44 -6.53 -38.15
C PRO A 287 -5.56 -6.41 -36.62
N CYS A 288 -6.73 -5.98 -36.12
CA CYS A 288 -7.01 -5.88 -34.69
C CYS A 288 -7.44 -7.19 -34.01
N TYR A 289 -7.72 -8.25 -34.77
CA TYR A 289 -8.23 -9.50 -34.22
C TYR A 289 -7.27 -10.21 -33.25
N PRO A 290 -5.95 -10.30 -33.51
CA PRO A 290 -5.01 -10.91 -32.56
C PRO A 290 -5.04 -10.21 -31.19
N ILE A 291 -5.13 -8.87 -31.20
CA ILE A 291 -5.23 -8.06 -29.98
C ILE A 291 -6.56 -8.30 -29.28
N TYR A 292 -7.68 -8.32 -30.02
CA TYR A 292 -8.98 -8.65 -29.44
C TYR A 292 -8.98 -10.06 -28.81
N LYS A 293 -8.35 -11.06 -29.45
CA LYS A 293 -8.25 -12.45 -28.94
C LYS A 293 -7.44 -12.54 -27.64
N LEU A 294 -6.37 -11.76 -27.52
CA LEU A 294 -5.46 -11.75 -26.36
C LEU A 294 -6.14 -11.38 -25.03
N TYR A 295 -7.07 -10.43 -25.05
CA TYR A 295 -7.67 -9.92 -23.81
C TYR A 295 -8.87 -10.76 -23.38
N GLY A 296 -8.93 -11.17 -22.12
CA GLY A 296 -10.03 -12.00 -21.59
C GLY A 296 -11.38 -11.27 -21.52
N ASN A 297 -11.37 -9.99 -21.16
CA ASN A 297 -12.59 -9.18 -21.10
C ASN A 297 -12.82 -8.47 -22.45
N LYS A 298 -13.63 -9.12 -23.31
CA LYS A 298 -13.90 -8.66 -24.68
C LYS A 298 -14.59 -7.28 -24.73
N THR A 299 -15.45 -6.98 -23.77
CA THR A 299 -16.13 -5.68 -23.70
C THR A 299 -15.15 -4.55 -23.42
N LEU A 300 -14.30 -4.70 -22.39
CA LEU A 300 -13.35 -3.65 -22.01
C LEU A 300 -12.31 -3.38 -23.10
N ILE A 301 -11.79 -4.43 -23.77
CA ILE A 301 -10.83 -4.21 -24.85
C ILE A 301 -11.47 -3.53 -26.07
N MET A 302 -12.74 -3.82 -26.38
CA MET A 302 -13.43 -3.15 -27.48
C MET A 302 -13.60 -1.65 -27.26
N GLU A 303 -13.80 -1.19 -26.02
CA GLU A 303 -13.81 0.25 -25.71
C GLU A 303 -12.48 0.93 -26.07
N VAL A 304 -11.36 0.23 -25.85
CA VAL A 304 -10.01 0.74 -26.13
C VAL A 304 -9.70 0.67 -27.63
N LEU A 305 -10.19 -0.36 -28.32
CA LEU A 305 -10.04 -0.48 -29.77
C LEU A 305 -10.93 0.51 -30.55
N ASN A 306 -12.00 1.02 -29.92
CA ASN A 306 -12.90 2.02 -30.50
C ASN A 306 -12.36 3.46 -30.44
N VAL A 307 -11.17 3.68 -29.89
CA VAL A 307 -10.50 4.98 -29.92
C VAL A 307 -9.28 4.97 -30.87
N PRO A 308 -8.82 6.15 -31.35
CA PRO A 308 -7.64 6.26 -32.19
C PRO A 308 -6.41 5.56 -31.59
N ASN A 309 -5.51 5.05 -32.44
CA ASN A 309 -4.26 4.40 -32.02
C ASN A 309 -3.22 5.41 -31.48
N THR A 310 -3.59 6.13 -30.42
CA THR A 310 -2.77 7.14 -29.75
C THR A 310 -2.72 6.83 -28.26
N LYS A 311 -1.60 7.18 -27.61
CA LYS A 311 -1.40 6.89 -26.19
C LYS A 311 -2.43 7.65 -25.36
N GLU A 312 -2.71 8.89 -25.72
CA GLU A 312 -3.61 9.80 -25.02
C GLU A 312 -5.05 9.26 -25.03
N ALA A 313 -5.57 8.88 -26.21
CA ALA A 313 -6.94 8.40 -26.32
C ALA A 313 -7.17 7.09 -25.56
N MET A 314 -6.21 6.15 -25.63
CA MET A 314 -6.31 4.90 -24.87
C MET A 314 -6.12 5.11 -23.37
N THR A 315 -5.25 6.04 -22.96
CA THR A 315 -5.05 6.37 -21.55
C THR A 315 -6.38 6.81 -20.94
N ALA A 316 -7.12 7.70 -21.60
CA ALA A 316 -8.42 8.15 -21.13
C ALA A 316 -9.45 7.00 -20.97
N VAL A 317 -9.43 6.02 -21.88
CA VAL A 317 -10.29 4.83 -21.75
C VAL A 317 -9.87 3.99 -20.55
N TYR A 318 -8.57 3.74 -20.39
CA TYR A 318 -8.06 2.94 -19.27
C TYR A 318 -8.25 3.60 -17.92
N GLU A 319 -8.06 4.91 -17.81
CA GLU A 319 -8.34 5.67 -16.58
C GLU A 319 -9.81 5.53 -16.18
N ARG A 320 -10.72 5.68 -17.15
CA ARG A 320 -12.17 5.46 -16.94
C ARG A 320 -12.48 4.03 -16.49
N GLN A 321 -11.84 3.03 -17.09
CA GLN A 321 -12.02 1.63 -16.68
C GLN A 321 -11.51 1.41 -15.25
N MET A 322 -10.30 1.88 -14.95
CA MET A 322 -9.69 1.75 -13.62
C MET A 322 -10.51 2.45 -12.54
N SER A 323 -11.03 3.65 -12.82
CA SER A 323 -11.90 4.39 -11.88
C SER A 323 -13.21 3.65 -11.59
N GLN A 324 -13.64 2.76 -12.48
CA GLN A 324 -14.81 1.89 -12.30
C GLN A 324 -14.45 0.53 -11.69
N GLY A 325 -13.19 0.30 -11.29
CA GLY A 325 -12.71 -1.00 -10.82
C GLY A 325 -12.63 -2.06 -11.92
N ASN A 326 -12.69 -1.65 -13.18
CA ASN A 326 -12.61 -2.51 -14.35
C ASN A 326 -11.17 -2.54 -14.88
N TYR A 327 -10.60 -3.73 -15.00
CA TYR A 327 -9.23 -3.92 -15.47
C TYR A 327 -9.24 -4.84 -16.69
N SER A 328 -8.81 -4.32 -17.83
CA SER A 328 -8.68 -5.12 -19.05
C SER A 328 -7.45 -6.04 -19.02
N SER A 329 -6.40 -5.66 -18.26
CA SER A 329 -5.14 -6.40 -18.12
C SER A 329 -4.79 -6.67 -16.66
N GLY A 330 -4.18 -7.83 -16.39
CA GLY A 330 -3.64 -8.17 -15.08
C GLY A 330 -2.60 -7.15 -14.59
N HIS A 331 -1.77 -6.59 -15.48
CA HIS A 331 -0.78 -5.56 -15.12
C HIS A 331 -1.42 -4.33 -14.48
N MET A 332 -2.58 -3.90 -14.99
CA MET A 332 -3.29 -2.74 -14.45
C MET A 332 -3.83 -3.01 -13.05
N SER A 333 -4.25 -4.25 -12.77
CA SER A 333 -4.70 -4.67 -11.43
C SER A 333 -3.57 -5.04 -10.46
N GLY A 334 -2.30 -4.87 -10.86
CA GLY A 334 -1.15 -5.25 -10.05
C GLY A 334 -1.03 -6.77 -9.86
N ARG A 335 -1.44 -7.54 -10.88
CA ARG A 335 -1.49 -9.01 -10.89
C ARG A 335 -0.94 -9.61 -12.18
N GLY A 336 -0.26 -8.81 -13.00
CA GLY A 336 0.39 -9.24 -14.24
C GLY A 336 1.90 -9.02 -14.14
N LEU A 337 2.68 -9.97 -14.66
CA LEU A 337 4.14 -9.96 -14.62
C LEU A 337 4.68 -10.53 -15.94
N ASP A 338 5.61 -9.82 -16.59
CA ASP A 338 6.26 -10.28 -17.83
C ASP A 338 7.74 -10.58 -17.55
N LEU A 339 8.16 -11.81 -17.84
CA LEU A 339 9.50 -12.31 -17.56
C LEU A 339 10.30 -12.56 -18.84
N ARG A 340 11.61 -12.31 -18.76
CA ARG A 340 12.62 -12.71 -19.75
C ARG A 340 13.85 -13.23 -19.03
N THR A 341 14.82 -13.79 -19.74
CA THR A 341 16.16 -14.07 -19.21
C THR A 341 17.23 -13.48 -20.10
N THR A 342 18.41 -13.27 -19.53
CA THR A 342 19.62 -12.95 -20.29
C THR A 342 19.98 -14.15 -21.17
N GLY A 343 19.71 -14.07 -22.49
CA GLY A 343 20.08 -15.12 -23.44
C GLY A 343 18.95 -16.00 -23.99
N MET A 344 17.69 -15.70 -23.66
CA MET A 344 16.50 -16.54 -23.94
C MET A 344 16.57 -17.92 -23.25
N LEU A 345 15.56 -18.23 -22.44
CA LEU A 345 15.38 -19.57 -21.90
C LEU A 345 15.25 -20.59 -23.02
N ASP A 346 15.89 -21.75 -22.91
CA ASP A 346 15.56 -22.89 -23.76
C ASP A 346 14.15 -23.43 -23.43
N SER A 347 13.64 -24.38 -24.23
CA SER A 347 12.30 -24.94 -24.03
C SER A 347 12.12 -25.57 -22.64
N THR A 348 13.13 -26.27 -22.13
CA THR A 348 13.12 -26.91 -20.81
C THR A 348 13.03 -25.88 -19.69
N GLN A 349 13.86 -24.85 -19.72
CA GLN A 349 13.86 -23.78 -18.73
C GLN A 349 12.57 -22.96 -18.79
N ARG A 350 12.02 -22.70 -19.99
CA ARG A 350 10.70 -22.04 -20.12
C ARG A 350 9.61 -22.85 -19.42
N GLN A 351 9.59 -24.17 -19.61
CA GLN A 351 8.62 -25.04 -18.95
C GLN A 351 8.81 -25.06 -17.43
N LEU A 352 10.05 -25.04 -16.95
CA LEU A 352 10.34 -24.93 -15.51
C LEU A 352 9.80 -23.63 -14.91
N VAL A 353 10.03 -22.48 -15.55
CA VAL A 353 9.49 -21.18 -15.09
C VAL A 353 7.95 -21.22 -15.07
N MET A 354 7.33 -21.72 -16.14
CA MET A 354 5.87 -21.79 -16.21
C MET A 354 5.27 -22.76 -15.18
N SER A 355 5.90 -23.92 -14.95
CA SER A 355 5.44 -24.91 -13.98
C SER A 355 5.60 -24.39 -12.54
N ALA A 356 6.70 -23.71 -12.24
CA ALA A 356 6.93 -23.03 -10.97
C ALA A 356 5.86 -21.95 -10.67
N ALA A 357 5.46 -21.17 -11.67
CA ALA A 357 4.38 -20.19 -11.49
C ALA A 357 3.03 -20.90 -11.24
N ARG A 358 2.74 -21.97 -11.99
CA ARG A 358 1.49 -22.74 -11.86
C ARG A 358 1.40 -23.49 -10.53
N SER A 359 2.51 -23.96 -9.96
CA SER A 359 2.52 -24.69 -8.68
C SER A 359 2.03 -23.83 -7.50
N ILE A 360 2.16 -22.51 -7.61
CA ILE A 360 1.64 -21.54 -6.63
C ILE A 360 0.34 -20.86 -7.10
N GLY A 361 -0.36 -21.48 -8.04
CA GLY A 361 -1.70 -21.09 -8.49
C GLY A 361 -1.75 -20.04 -9.60
N ALA A 362 -0.61 -19.59 -10.13
CA ALA A 362 -0.59 -18.62 -11.22
C ALA A 362 -0.96 -19.23 -12.58
N LYS A 363 -1.42 -18.38 -13.49
CA LYS A 363 -1.45 -18.70 -14.92
C LYS A 363 -0.12 -18.26 -15.53
N ALA A 364 0.44 -19.07 -16.43
CA ALA A 364 1.66 -18.73 -17.15
C ALA A 364 1.55 -19.18 -18.60
N ASN A 365 1.87 -18.29 -19.53
CA ASN A 365 1.90 -18.54 -20.97
C ASN A 365 3.15 -17.92 -21.59
N TYR A 366 3.69 -18.56 -22.62
CA TYR A 366 4.78 -18.01 -23.42
C TYR A 366 4.19 -17.25 -24.61
N GLU A 367 4.59 -16.00 -24.80
CA GLU A 367 4.27 -15.20 -25.97
C GLU A 367 5.51 -15.12 -26.86
N THR A 368 5.35 -15.38 -28.16
CA THR A 368 6.46 -15.44 -29.13
C THR A 368 6.82 -14.07 -29.71
N ASP A 369 5.93 -13.08 -29.63
CA ASP A 369 6.14 -11.76 -30.23
C ASP A 369 5.78 -10.58 -29.29
N PRO A 370 6.78 -9.88 -28.72
CA PRO A 370 8.17 -10.33 -28.60
C PRO A 370 8.28 -11.53 -27.63
N PRO A 371 9.34 -12.36 -27.70
CA PRO A 371 9.52 -13.49 -26.78
C PRO A 371 9.51 -13.10 -25.29
N HIS A 372 8.52 -13.57 -24.53
CA HIS A 372 8.47 -13.44 -23.06
C HIS A 372 7.50 -14.45 -22.42
N ILE A 373 7.62 -14.65 -21.10
CA ILE A 373 6.63 -15.42 -20.32
C ILE A 373 5.73 -14.42 -19.60
N HIS A 374 4.43 -14.47 -19.89
CA HIS A 374 3.41 -13.71 -19.19
C HIS A 374 2.86 -14.53 -18.02
N ILE A 375 2.79 -13.92 -16.85
CA ILE A 375 2.24 -14.52 -15.62
C ILE A 375 1.06 -13.70 -15.12
N GLY A 376 -0.07 -14.38 -14.91
CA GLY A 376 -1.26 -13.84 -14.26
C GLY A 376 -1.43 -14.40 -12.84
N ILE A 377 -1.33 -13.52 -11.84
CA ILE A 377 -1.50 -13.84 -10.41
C ILE A 377 -3.00 -13.91 -10.09
N PRO A 378 -3.54 -15.04 -9.57
CA PRO A 378 -4.97 -15.19 -9.36
C PRO A 378 -5.45 -14.30 -8.21
N LYS A 379 -6.72 -13.87 -8.26
CA LYS A 379 -7.34 -13.07 -7.17
C LYS A 379 -7.21 -13.74 -5.79
N SER A 380 -7.28 -15.07 -5.77
CA SER A 380 -7.15 -15.92 -4.59
C SER A 380 -5.71 -16.13 -4.10
N PHE A 381 -4.70 -15.55 -4.76
CA PHE A 381 -3.31 -15.66 -4.28
C PHE A 381 -3.21 -15.08 -2.87
N ASN A 382 -2.86 -15.95 -1.92
CA ASN A 382 -2.69 -15.60 -0.53
C ASN A 382 -1.19 -15.57 -0.20
N PRO A 383 -0.63 -14.39 0.16
CA PRO A 383 0.78 -14.28 0.51
C PRO A 383 1.17 -15.14 1.73
N ALA A 384 0.23 -15.44 2.63
CA ALA A 384 0.46 -16.18 3.86
C ALA A 384 0.52 -17.72 3.69
N SER A 385 0.07 -18.26 2.55
CA SER A 385 0.00 -19.72 2.33
C SER A 385 1.35 -20.39 2.06
N ALA A 386 2.46 -19.66 2.09
CA ALA A 386 3.77 -20.14 1.69
C ALA A 386 4.46 -20.98 2.77
N THR A 387 4.00 -22.20 3.00
CA THR A 387 4.82 -23.21 3.67
C THR A 387 5.73 -23.87 2.63
N PRO A 388 7.07 -23.82 2.78
CA PRO A 388 7.97 -24.45 1.82
C PRO A 388 7.83 -25.97 1.90
N SER A 389 7.07 -26.55 0.97
CA SER A 389 7.06 -28.00 0.76
C SER A 389 8.31 -28.38 -0.03
N VAL A 390 9.44 -28.50 0.66
CA VAL A 390 10.68 -29.04 0.08
C VAL A 390 10.63 -30.56 0.20
N THR A 391 9.86 -31.18 -0.69
CA THR A 391 10.12 -32.58 -1.04
C THR A 391 10.32 -32.60 -2.55
N ALA A 392 11.55 -32.27 -2.96
CA ALA A 392 11.98 -32.41 -4.34
C ALA A 392 12.14 -33.91 -4.65
N THR A 393 11.03 -34.59 -4.91
CA THR A 393 11.07 -35.90 -5.54
C THR A 393 11.45 -35.65 -6.99
N SER A 394 12.67 -36.05 -7.35
CA SER A 394 13.17 -36.10 -8.73
C SER A 394 12.30 -37.06 -9.55
N THR A 395 11.11 -36.63 -9.97
CA THR A 395 10.38 -37.29 -11.05
C THR A 395 10.94 -36.77 -12.35
N ALA A 396 11.48 -37.69 -13.16
CA ALA A 396 11.96 -37.41 -14.50
C ALA A 396 10.91 -36.59 -15.26
N VAL A 397 11.35 -35.48 -15.85
CA VAL A 397 10.53 -34.68 -16.76
C VAL A 397 10.02 -35.63 -17.84
N PRO A 398 8.70 -35.82 -18.01
CA PRO A 398 8.19 -36.61 -19.12
C PRO A 398 8.65 -35.95 -20.41
N ASP A 399 9.17 -36.78 -21.32
CA ASP A 399 9.56 -36.45 -22.69
C ASP A 399 8.60 -35.42 -23.29
N PRO A 400 9.07 -34.28 -23.84
CA PRO A 400 8.21 -33.25 -24.42
C PRO A 400 7.53 -33.78 -25.69
N GLY A 401 6.48 -34.56 -25.48
CA GLY A 401 5.54 -34.97 -26.51
C GLY A 401 4.89 -33.71 -27.10
N VAL A 402 5.17 -33.51 -28.38
CA VAL A 402 4.45 -32.69 -29.38
C VAL A 402 3.86 -31.40 -28.82
N GLU A 403 4.53 -30.27 -29.12
CA GLU A 403 3.95 -28.94 -28.98
C GLU A 403 2.50 -28.96 -29.49
N PRO A 404 1.51 -28.53 -28.69
CA PRO A 404 0.17 -28.36 -29.22
C PRO A 404 0.28 -27.36 -30.37
N GLU A 405 -0.09 -27.79 -31.58
CA GLU A 405 -0.18 -26.91 -32.73
C GLU A 405 -0.94 -25.66 -32.32
N ASP A 406 -0.33 -24.53 -32.63
CA ASP A 406 -0.83 -23.19 -32.42
C ASP A 406 -2.24 -23.10 -33.00
N VAL A 407 -3.26 -23.20 -32.14
CA VAL A 407 -4.65 -23.01 -32.54
C VAL A 407 -4.86 -21.50 -32.70
N GLY A 408 -4.53 -21.05 -33.92
CA GLY A 408 -4.56 -19.68 -34.42
C GLY A 408 -5.77 -18.85 -34.02
#